data_AF-A0AAU5ZDB8-F1
#
_entry.id   AF-A0AAU5ZDB8-F1
#
_cell.length_a   1.000
_cell.length_b   1.000
_cell.length_c   1.000
_cell.angle_alpha   90.00
_cell.angle_beta   90.00
_cell.angle_gamma   90.00
#
_symmetry.space_group_name_H-M   'P 1'
#
loop_
_entity.id
_entity.type
_entity.pdbx_description
1 polymer ?
#
loop_
_entity_poly.entity_id
_entity_poly.type
_entity_poly.pdbx_seq_one_letter_code
_entity_poly.pdbx_strand_id
1 'polypeptide(L)'
;MRFRLLAVLLTLTAVPASAAAAAPAGSADLASARPAAALSASAWPVEIDGRTADRYPEGIAWDPTRQAFLIGSIATGRISVVQRDGSARVLAQAPGVSTFGLHVDAVRNRFLVTYGDIGNGERSSDATAYKQSGVGIYNLRTGRLERRVDLNTTRLNPAGGRHGVNDLAIDAVGNAYVTDPAGDAIYKITPLGRASVLVRDDRLRSDTIGANGIIWDSAGYLVTVRYDTGQLFRISSGGRMSEVAVGKRLVGGDGLALTPDQRLVAITNKLGAPGVEAATVLTSRDNFRSAQVRSTEAWPVPGPTTAAVTPHGIYVLSGRIDVLIGGGRSDEFTIRRLP
;
A
#
# COMPACT_ATOMS: atom_id res chain seq x y z
N MET A 1 40.39 45.96 17.00
CA MET A 1 39.52 47.03 17.51
C MET A 1 38.22 46.42 18.03
N ARG A 2 38.02 46.53 19.34
CA ARG A 2 36.77 46.52 20.14
C ARG A 2 35.78 45.33 20.03
N PHE A 3 35.90 44.48 21.06
CA PHE A 3 34.89 43.65 21.72
C PHE A 3 33.51 44.30 21.93
N ARG A 4 32.45 43.47 22.04
CA ARG A 4 31.54 43.50 23.20
C ARG A 4 30.71 42.20 23.35
N LEU A 5 31.03 41.48 24.42
CA LEU A 5 30.22 40.52 25.17
C LEU A 5 29.08 41.28 25.88
N LEU A 6 27.92 40.64 26.11
CA LEU A 6 27.10 40.94 27.31
C LEU A 6 26.34 39.70 27.78
N ALA A 7 26.68 39.27 28.98
CA ALA A 7 25.97 38.32 29.83
C ALA A 7 25.31 39.11 30.97
N VAL A 8 24.08 38.76 31.37
CA VAL A 8 23.40 39.19 32.61
C VAL A 8 22.24 38.19 32.84
N LEU A 9 21.82 37.73 34.02
CA LEU A 9 22.38 37.46 35.34
C LEU A 9 21.21 36.80 36.09
N LEU A 10 21.45 35.69 36.81
CA LEU A 10 20.48 35.07 37.72
C LEU A 10 20.50 35.83 39.06
N THR A 11 19.35 36.15 39.64
CA THR A 11 19.24 36.49 41.07
C THR A 11 17.95 35.92 41.67
N LEU A 12 18.13 35.02 42.65
CA LEU A 12 17.13 34.63 43.64
C LEU A 12 16.93 35.77 44.65
N THR A 13 15.68 35.97 45.09
CA THR A 13 15.39 36.62 46.38
C THR A 13 14.23 35.92 47.09
N ALA A 14 14.39 35.78 48.40
CA ALA A 14 13.60 34.98 49.32
C ALA A 14 12.26 35.61 49.77
N VAL A 15 11.48 34.76 50.42
CA VAL A 15 10.14 34.89 51.03
C VAL A 15 10.10 35.90 52.20
N PRO A 16 8.91 36.45 52.52
CA PRO A 16 8.45 36.33 53.91
C PRO A 16 7.03 35.76 54.03
N ALA A 17 6.83 35.04 55.14
CA ALA A 17 5.58 34.43 55.56
C ALA A 17 4.61 35.49 56.14
N SER A 18 3.31 35.25 55.96
CA SER A 18 2.27 35.80 56.85
C SER A 18 1.12 34.82 56.94
N ALA A 19 0.67 34.62 58.17
CA ALA A 19 -0.30 33.63 58.61
C ALA A 19 -1.76 34.15 58.57
N ALA A 20 -2.66 33.20 58.88
CA ALA A 20 -4.03 33.34 59.36
C ALA A 20 -5.15 33.51 58.33
N ALA A 21 -6.00 32.49 58.17
CA ALA A 21 -7.21 32.32 59.00
C ALA A 21 -8.01 31.10 58.48
N ALA A 22 -8.32 30.16 59.37
CA ALA A 22 -9.17 29.01 59.10
C ALA A 22 -10.66 29.40 59.18
N ALA A 23 -11.46 28.88 58.24
CA ALA A 23 -12.92 28.89 58.27
C ALA A 23 -13.43 27.45 57.99
N PRO A 24 -14.62 27.08 58.50
CA PRO A 24 -14.91 25.71 58.90
C PRO A 24 -15.28 24.79 57.73
N ALA A 25 -14.94 23.52 57.90
CA ALA A 25 -15.29 22.43 57.00
C ALA A 25 -16.81 22.18 57.00
N GLY A 26 -17.45 22.48 55.87
CA GLY A 26 -18.76 21.94 55.52
C GLY A 26 -18.58 20.58 54.86
N SER A 27 -19.20 19.55 55.43
CA SER A 27 -19.29 18.21 54.87
C SER A 27 -20.06 18.24 53.54
N ALA A 28 -19.34 18.09 52.42
CA ALA A 28 -19.95 17.80 51.13
C ALA A 28 -19.91 16.27 50.91
N ASP A 29 -21.10 15.71 50.67
CA ASP A 29 -21.35 14.32 50.33
C ASP A 29 -20.35 13.81 49.27
N LEU A 30 -19.61 12.76 49.64
CA LEU A 30 -18.86 11.94 48.69
C LEU A 30 -19.85 11.09 47.90
N ALA A 31 -20.49 11.71 46.91
CA ALA A 31 -21.14 10.96 45.83
C ALA A 31 -20.07 10.09 45.17
N SER A 32 -20.24 8.77 45.25
CA SER A 32 -19.35 7.78 44.66
C SER A 32 -19.17 8.08 43.17
N ALA A 33 -18.04 8.69 42.82
CA ALA A 33 -17.62 8.79 41.42
C ALA A 33 -17.40 7.36 40.94
N ARG A 34 -18.33 6.85 40.11
CA ARG A 34 -18.09 5.65 39.32
C ARG A 34 -16.75 5.83 38.61
N PRO A 35 -15.83 4.84 38.65
CA PRO A 35 -14.61 4.95 37.88
C PRO A 35 -15.02 5.22 36.44
N ALA A 36 -14.51 6.31 35.87
CA ALA A 36 -14.65 6.59 34.45
C ALA A 36 -14.18 5.32 33.74
N ALA A 37 -15.10 4.62 33.08
CA ALA A 37 -14.77 3.47 32.29
C ALA A 37 -13.64 3.91 31.37
N ALA A 38 -12.46 3.29 31.51
CA ALA A 38 -11.40 3.45 30.55
C ALA A 38 -12.05 3.29 29.17
N LEU A 39 -11.96 4.32 28.34
CA LEU A 39 -12.40 4.23 26.95
C LEU A 39 -11.68 3.03 26.35
N SER A 40 -12.38 1.90 26.30
CA SER A 40 -11.93 0.74 25.55
C SER A 40 -11.66 1.27 24.15
N ALA A 41 -10.40 1.24 23.73
CA ALA A 41 -10.06 1.54 22.34
C ALA A 41 -10.86 0.53 21.51
N SER A 42 -11.98 0.97 20.94
CA SER A 42 -12.88 0.10 20.18
C SER A 42 -12.06 -0.64 19.14
N ALA A 43 -12.11 -1.97 19.14
CA ALA A 43 -11.41 -2.78 18.15
C ALA A 43 -11.70 -2.26 16.73
N TRP A 44 -10.70 -2.26 15.86
CA TRP A 44 -10.90 -1.83 14.47
C TRP A 44 -12.00 -2.69 13.82
N PRO A 45 -12.91 -2.06 13.03
CA PRO A 45 -14.00 -2.78 12.37
C PRO A 45 -13.48 -3.96 11.55
N VAL A 46 -14.27 -5.03 11.50
CA VAL A 46 -14.01 -6.15 10.58
C VAL A 46 -14.22 -5.70 9.14
N GLU A 47 -15.18 -4.82 8.90
CA GLU A 47 -15.55 -4.31 7.59
C GLU A 47 -15.69 -2.80 7.65
N ILE A 48 -15.15 -2.14 6.64
CA ILE A 48 -15.21 -0.69 6.44
C ILE A 48 -15.73 -0.48 5.03
N ASP A 49 -17.01 -0.14 4.93
CA ASP A 49 -17.63 0.24 3.67
C ASP A 49 -17.56 1.75 3.50
N GLY A 50 -17.23 2.19 2.29
CA GLY A 50 -17.15 3.61 1.98
C GLY A 50 -17.55 3.91 0.55
N ARG A 51 -17.65 5.21 0.27
CA ARG A 51 -17.89 5.75 -1.07
C ARG A 51 -16.89 6.84 -1.38
N THR A 52 -16.43 6.90 -2.63
CA THR A 52 -15.56 7.96 -3.13
C THR A 52 -15.83 8.28 -4.59
N ALA A 53 -15.95 9.58 -4.90
CA ALA A 53 -16.08 10.07 -6.27
C ALA A 53 -14.83 9.78 -7.12
N ASP A 54 -13.70 9.44 -6.48
CA ASP A 54 -12.47 9.05 -7.16
C ASP A 54 -12.60 7.68 -7.82
N ARG A 55 -13.45 6.79 -7.28
CA ARG A 55 -13.83 5.46 -7.79
C ARG A 55 -12.68 4.47 -8.04
N TYR A 56 -13.04 3.19 -7.93
CA TYR A 56 -12.18 2.05 -8.27
C TYR A 56 -10.80 2.09 -7.61
N PRO A 57 -10.73 2.15 -6.27
CA PRO A 57 -9.47 1.93 -5.59
C PRO A 57 -8.96 0.52 -5.88
N GLU A 58 -7.68 0.41 -6.21
CA GLU A 58 -7.02 -0.86 -6.52
C GLU A 58 -5.91 -1.15 -5.51
N GLY A 59 -5.01 -0.18 -5.28
CA GLY A 59 -4.01 -0.26 -4.22
C GLY A 59 -4.52 0.22 -2.87
N ILE A 60 -4.06 -0.44 -1.81
CA ILE A 60 -4.28 -0.07 -0.41
C ILE A 60 -2.97 -0.16 0.38
N ALA A 61 -2.74 0.76 1.31
CA ALA A 61 -1.73 0.59 2.35
C ALA A 61 -2.18 1.18 3.70
N TRP A 62 -1.56 0.70 4.77
CA TRP A 62 -1.76 1.25 6.10
C TRP A 62 -0.81 2.41 6.38
N ASP A 63 -1.37 3.54 6.81
CA ASP A 63 -0.61 4.66 7.32
C ASP A 63 -0.63 4.69 8.86
N PRO A 64 0.47 4.27 9.52
CA PRO A 64 0.51 4.24 10.97
C PRO A 64 0.53 5.64 11.61
N THR A 65 0.85 6.69 10.84
CA THR A 65 0.90 8.07 11.38
C THR A 65 -0.49 8.69 11.52
N ARG A 66 -1.44 8.26 10.68
CA ARG A 66 -2.84 8.68 10.72
C ARG A 66 -3.76 7.66 11.35
N GLN A 67 -3.28 6.43 11.55
CA GLN A 67 -4.11 5.27 11.87
C GLN A 67 -5.28 5.15 10.89
N ALA A 68 -4.95 5.13 9.59
CA ALA A 68 -5.91 5.14 8.50
C ALA A 68 -5.36 4.37 7.30
N PHE A 69 -6.22 4.04 6.35
CA PHE A 69 -5.78 3.48 5.07
C PHE A 69 -5.50 4.59 4.07
N LEU A 70 -4.54 4.34 3.18
CA LEU A 70 -4.41 5.06 1.91
C LEU A 70 -4.94 4.15 0.81
N ILE A 71 -5.77 4.70 -0.08
CA ILE A 71 -6.25 4.03 -1.28
C ILE A 71 -5.94 4.84 -2.53
N GLY A 72 -5.70 4.15 -3.65
CA GLY A 72 -5.58 4.76 -4.97
C GLY A 72 -6.94 4.96 -5.67
N SER A 73 -6.90 5.33 -6.94
CA SER A 73 -8.03 5.39 -7.85
C SER A 73 -7.60 5.11 -9.29
N ILE A 74 -8.25 4.14 -9.93
CA ILE A 74 -8.09 3.91 -11.37
C ILE A 74 -8.74 5.05 -12.16
N ALA A 75 -9.91 5.53 -11.76
CA ALA A 75 -10.65 6.50 -12.56
C ALA A 75 -9.98 7.89 -12.61
N THR A 76 -9.41 8.37 -11.49
CA THR A 76 -8.94 9.76 -11.38
C THR A 76 -7.45 9.90 -11.10
N GLY A 77 -6.81 8.82 -10.60
CA GLY A 77 -5.42 8.83 -10.16
C GLY A 77 -5.21 9.59 -8.85
N ARG A 78 -6.28 9.86 -8.09
CA ARG A 78 -6.19 10.44 -6.75
C ARG A 78 -5.80 9.38 -5.73
N ILE A 79 -5.12 9.84 -4.68
CA ILE A 79 -4.79 9.06 -3.50
C ILE A 79 -5.57 9.66 -2.32
N SER A 80 -6.36 8.83 -1.65
CA SER A 80 -7.27 9.24 -0.59
C SER A 80 -6.97 8.53 0.72
N VAL A 81 -7.12 9.25 1.84
CA VAL A 81 -7.08 8.70 3.20
C VAL A 81 -8.48 8.20 3.54
N VAL A 82 -8.60 6.95 3.98
CA VAL A 82 -9.84 6.33 4.43
C VAL A 82 -9.79 6.08 5.92
N GLN A 83 -10.75 6.64 6.64
CA GLN A 83 -10.92 6.48 8.08
C GLN A 83 -11.66 5.19 8.42
N ARG A 84 -11.67 4.84 9.71
CA ARG A 84 -12.37 3.66 10.24
C ARG A 84 -13.89 3.63 9.99
N ASP A 85 -14.49 4.78 9.67
CA ASP A 85 -15.92 4.91 9.35
C ASP A 85 -16.20 4.88 7.84
N GLY A 86 -15.17 4.60 7.02
CA GLY A 86 -15.28 4.56 5.57
C GLY A 86 -15.22 5.93 4.89
N SER A 87 -15.13 7.03 5.65
CA SER A 87 -14.98 8.36 5.06
C SER A 87 -13.63 8.50 4.34
N ALA A 88 -13.69 8.93 3.07
CA ALA A 88 -12.53 9.11 2.21
C ALA A 88 -12.26 10.59 1.96
N ARG A 89 -10.99 11.01 2.13
CA ARG A 89 -10.55 12.37 1.82
C ARG A 89 -9.27 12.35 1.01
N VAL A 90 -9.26 13.09 -0.10
CA VAL A 90 -8.08 13.25 -0.95
C VAL A 90 -6.87 13.76 -0.15
N LEU A 91 -5.75 13.08 -0.34
CA LEU A 91 -4.43 13.46 0.17
C LEU A 91 -3.50 13.94 -0.94
N ALA A 92 -3.50 13.25 -2.09
CA ALA A 92 -2.56 13.55 -3.18
C ALA A 92 -3.15 13.22 -4.56
N GLN A 93 -2.46 13.66 -5.61
CA GLN A 93 -2.77 13.38 -7.01
C GLN A 93 -1.55 12.77 -7.68
N ALA A 94 -1.75 11.66 -8.39
CA ALA A 94 -0.70 11.04 -9.19
C ALA A 94 -0.34 11.86 -10.42
N PRO A 95 0.94 11.83 -10.87
CA PRO A 95 1.35 12.40 -12.15
C PRO A 95 0.66 11.76 -13.36
N GLY A 96 0.20 10.52 -13.23
CA GLY A 96 -0.48 9.76 -14.28
C GLY A 96 -2.00 9.92 -14.28
N VAL A 97 -2.66 9.16 -15.17
CA VAL A 97 -4.12 9.08 -15.25
C VAL A 97 -4.71 8.30 -14.08
N SER A 98 -4.10 7.15 -13.76
CA SER A 98 -4.56 6.17 -12.79
C SER A 98 -3.45 5.85 -11.78
N THR A 99 -3.84 5.29 -10.65
CA THR A 99 -2.92 4.64 -9.70
C THR A 99 -3.28 3.18 -9.51
N PHE A 100 -2.29 2.35 -9.20
CA PHE A 100 -2.46 0.93 -8.89
C PHE A 100 -1.88 0.65 -7.50
N GLY A 101 -0.83 -0.16 -7.39
CA GLY A 101 -0.12 -0.47 -6.15
C GLY A 101 0.36 0.75 -5.36
N LEU A 102 0.27 0.61 -4.03
CA LEU A 102 0.55 1.66 -3.05
C LEU A 102 1.29 1.04 -1.86
N HIS A 103 2.39 1.67 -1.43
CA HIS A 103 3.16 1.20 -0.27
C HIS A 103 3.59 2.35 0.63
N VAL A 104 3.43 2.19 1.95
CA VAL A 104 3.87 3.16 2.96
C VAL A 104 5.23 2.76 3.52
N ASP A 105 6.22 3.64 3.38
CA ASP A 105 7.57 3.52 3.96
C ASP A 105 7.68 4.55 5.10
N ALA A 106 7.01 4.22 6.21
CA ALA A 106 6.85 5.13 7.34
C ALA A 106 8.19 5.52 7.98
N VAL A 107 9.17 4.61 8.00
CA VAL A 107 10.52 4.88 8.55
C VAL A 107 11.27 5.95 7.78
N ARG A 108 10.92 6.17 6.49
CA ARG A 108 11.46 7.24 5.64
C ARG A 108 10.47 8.39 5.41
N ASN A 109 9.37 8.43 6.17
CA ASN A 109 8.33 9.46 6.06
C ASN A 109 7.79 9.64 4.62
N ARG A 110 7.60 8.54 3.89
CA ARG A 110 7.10 8.58 2.52
C ARG A 110 6.09 7.48 2.23
N PHE A 111 5.27 7.69 1.20
CA PHE A 111 4.57 6.61 0.52
C PHE A 111 4.88 6.66 -0.98
N LEU A 112 4.82 5.51 -1.61
CA LEU A 112 5.03 5.33 -3.03
C LEU A 112 3.74 4.83 -3.65
N VAL A 113 3.43 5.33 -4.85
CA VAL A 113 2.30 4.86 -5.64
C VAL A 113 2.79 4.60 -7.06
N THR A 114 2.41 3.47 -7.64
CA THR A 114 2.52 3.30 -9.08
C THR A 114 1.48 4.19 -9.75
N TYR A 115 1.85 4.79 -10.88
CA TYR A 115 0.92 5.52 -11.73
C TYR A 115 1.06 5.06 -13.16
N GLY A 116 -0.02 5.13 -13.90
CA GLY A 116 -0.02 4.83 -15.31
C GLY A 116 -1.37 5.07 -15.95
N ASP A 117 -1.56 4.50 -17.13
CA ASP A 117 -2.84 4.48 -17.80
C ASP A 117 -2.99 3.18 -18.59
N ILE A 118 -3.98 2.36 -18.23
CA ILE A 118 -4.29 1.10 -18.92
C ILE A 118 -5.52 1.21 -19.82
N GLY A 119 -6.05 2.42 -20.00
CA GLY A 119 -7.19 2.69 -20.87
C GLY A 119 -8.51 2.96 -20.14
N ASN A 120 -8.58 2.76 -18.82
CA ASN A 120 -9.84 2.80 -18.06
C ASN A 120 -10.06 4.07 -17.22
N GLY A 121 -9.07 4.96 -17.13
CA GLY A 121 -9.19 6.21 -16.37
C GLY A 121 -10.04 7.26 -17.10
N GLU A 122 -10.65 8.19 -16.36
CA GLU A 122 -11.47 9.28 -16.93
C GLU A 122 -10.69 10.22 -17.85
N ARG A 123 -9.38 10.35 -17.58
CA ARG A 123 -8.45 11.16 -18.39
C ARG A 123 -7.67 10.32 -19.41
N SER A 124 -8.09 9.07 -19.62
CA SER A 124 -7.47 8.17 -20.59
C SER A 124 -7.67 8.68 -22.02
N SER A 125 -6.67 8.46 -22.86
CA SER A 125 -6.64 8.85 -24.27
C SER A 125 -5.60 8.01 -25.01
N ASP A 126 -5.63 8.04 -26.34
CA ASP A 126 -4.59 7.40 -27.17
C ASP A 126 -3.18 7.92 -26.87
N ALA A 127 -3.05 9.14 -26.35
CA ALA A 127 -1.77 9.74 -25.98
C ALA A 127 -1.21 9.18 -24.66
N THR A 128 -2.05 8.62 -23.80
CA THR A 128 -1.69 8.22 -22.43
C THR A 128 -1.76 6.71 -22.23
N ALA A 129 -2.74 6.03 -22.83
CA ALA A 129 -2.99 4.61 -22.66
C ALA A 129 -1.76 3.78 -23.06
N TYR A 130 -1.27 2.99 -22.10
CA TYR A 130 -0.07 2.18 -22.16
C TYR A 130 1.23 2.94 -22.51
N LYS A 131 1.21 4.27 -22.33
CA LYS A 131 2.32 5.19 -22.60
C LYS A 131 2.76 5.94 -21.35
N GLN A 132 1.96 5.94 -20.29
CA GLN A 132 2.33 6.45 -18.98
C GLN A 132 2.57 5.30 -18.01
N SER A 133 3.75 5.28 -17.38
CA SER A 133 4.11 4.25 -16.42
C SER A 133 5.24 4.74 -15.52
N GLY A 134 5.04 4.72 -14.21
CA GLY A 134 6.04 5.20 -13.28
C GLY A 134 5.64 5.12 -11.82
N VAL A 135 6.46 5.73 -10.97
CA VAL A 135 6.22 5.79 -9.52
C VAL A 135 6.24 7.24 -9.05
N GLY A 136 5.21 7.62 -8.30
CA GLY A 136 5.20 8.86 -7.51
C GLY A 136 5.68 8.56 -6.10
N ILE A 137 6.61 9.37 -5.59
CA ILE A 137 7.11 9.31 -4.21
C ILE A 137 6.64 10.57 -3.50
N TYR A 138 5.91 10.40 -2.40
CA TYR A 138 5.27 11.48 -1.69
C TYR A 138 5.72 11.52 -0.24
N ASN A 139 5.75 12.72 0.31
CA ASN A 139 5.87 12.93 1.73
C ASN A 139 4.64 12.35 2.45
N LEU A 140 4.85 11.45 3.41
CA LEU A 140 3.75 10.76 4.09
C LEU A 140 2.84 11.74 4.83
N ARG A 141 3.40 12.69 5.57
CA ARG A 141 2.62 13.63 6.40
C ARG A 141 1.85 14.69 5.61
N THR A 142 2.41 15.15 4.50
CA THR A 142 1.83 16.29 3.77
C THR A 142 1.10 15.88 2.48
N GLY A 143 1.34 14.67 1.96
CA GLY A 143 0.85 14.27 0.64
C GLY A 143 1.55 14.97 -0.53
N ARG A 144 2.59 15.76 -0.26
CA ARG A 144 3.35 16.48 -1.30
C ARG A 144 4.17 15.49 -2.13
N LEU A 145 4.05 15.55 -3.46
CA LEU A 145 4.93 14.84 -4.38
C LEU A 145 6.37 15.34 -4.21
N GLU A 146 7.27 14.45 -3.82
CA GLU A 146 8.70 14.74 -3.67
C GLU A 146 9.49 14.31 -4.91
N ARG A 147 9.05 13.25 -5.58
CA ARG A 147 9.69 12.77 -6.81
C ARG A 147 8.73 12.02 -7.70
N ARG A 148 8.81 12.29 -9.00
CA ARG A 148 8.28 11.45 -10.07
C ARG A 148 9.42 10.63 -10.68
N VAL A 149 9.24 9.32 -10.79
CA VAL A 149 10.15 8.42 -11.50
C VAL A 149 9.42 7.86 -12.71
N ASP A 150 9.87 8.24 -13.90
CA ASP A 150 9.33 7.73 -15.16
C ASP A 150 9.99 6.39 -15.50
N LEU A 151 9.18 5.37 -15.76
CA LEU A 151 9.63 4.03 -16.08
C LEU A 151 9.47 3.71 -17.58
N ASN A 152 8.66 4.48 -18.30
CA ASN A 152 8.54 4.37 -19.74
C ASN A 152 9.57 5.27 -20.44
N THR A 153 10.84 4.87 -20.39
CA THR A 153 11.93 5.58 -21.07
C THR A 153 12.64 4.66 -22.06
N THR A 154 13.23 5.20 -23.12
CA THR A 154 14.02 4.43 -24.09
C THR A 154 15.17 3.64 -23.45
N ARG A 155 15.69 4.09 -22.31
CA ARG A 155 16.71 3.37 -21.54
C ARG A 155 16.16 2.12 -20.84
N LEU A 156 14.95 2.20 -20.29
CA LEU A 156 14.34 1.11 -19.52
C LEU A 156 13.51 0.17 -20.41
N ASN A 157 13.02 0.70 -21.53
CA ASN A 157 12.34 -0.01 -22.58
C ASN A 157 12.85 0.39 -23.97
N PRO A 158 13.99 -0.19 -24.40
CA PRO A 158 14.56 0.12 -25.71
C PRO A 158 13.74 -0.43 -26.88
N ALA A 159 12.93 -1.47 -26.67
CA ALA A 159 12.07 -2.04 -27.70
C ALA A 159 10.80 -1.19 -27.96
N GLY A 160 10.50 -0.24 -27.08
CA GLY A 160 9.21 0.45 -27.07
C GLY A 160 8.07 -0.51 -26.75
N GLY A 161 6.84 -0.10 -27.06
CA GLY A 161 5.64 -0.88 -26.77
C GLY A 161 4.89 -0.42 -25.53
N ARG A 162 4.04 -1.31 -25.01
CA ARG A 162 3.08 -1.00 -23.95
C ARG A 162 3.77 -1.01 -22.58
N HIS A 163 3.32 -0.13 -21.71
CA HIS A 163 3.73 -0.09 -20.31
C HIS A 163 2.54 0.15 -19.40
N GLY A 164 2.57 -0.45 -18.22
CA GLY A 164 1.54 -0.30 -17.22
C GLY A 164 1.99 -0.97 -15.95
N VAL A 165 2.77 -0.24 -15.15
CA VAL A 165 3.19 -0.74 -13.84
C VAL A 165 2.00 -0.95 -12.93
N ASN A 166 2.03 -2.02 -12.14
CA ASN A 166 0.96 -2.34 -11.21
C ASN A 166 1.43 -2.20 -9.76
N ASP A 167 2.22 -3.13 -9.23
CA ASP A 167 2.50 -3.20 -7.79
C ASP A 167 3.94 -2.82 -7.47
N LEU A 168 4.20 -2.55 -6.18
CA LEU A 168 5.55 -2.29 -5.69
C LEU A 168 5.84 -2.81 -4.28
N ALA A 169 7.07 -3.26 -4.09
CA ALA A 169 7.63 -3.63 -2.80
C ALA A 169 8.84 -2.77 -2.44
N ILE A 170 9.12 -2.58 -1.15
CA ILE A 170 10.24 -1.77 -0.67
C ILE A 170 11.15 -2.62 0.22
N ASP A 171 12.46 -2.59 -0.05
CA ASP A 171 13.44 -3.27 0.80
C ASP A 171 13.85 -2.44 2.03
N ALA A 172 14.60 -3.09 2.93
CA ALA A 172 15.05 -2.49 4.18
C ALA A 172 15.90 -1.22 4.00
N VAL A 173 16.57 -1.02 2.85
CA VAL A 173 17.36 0.20 2.57
C VAL A 173 16.58 1.25 1.78
N GLY A 174 15.36 0.93 1.35
CA GLY A 174 14.44 1.85 0.70
C GLY A 174 14.53 1.84 -0.83
N ASN A 175 15.09 0.79 -1.44
CA ASN A 175 14.85 0.57 -2.86
C ASN A 175 13.41 0.09 -3.06
N ALA A 176 12.76 0.60 -4.11
CA ALA A 176 11.47 0.08 -4.56
C ALA A 176 11.66 -0.89 -5.73
N TYR A 177 10.84 -1.92 -5.78
CA TYR A 177 10.79 -2.92 -6.85
C TYR A 177 9.39 -2.91 -7.42
N VAL A 178 9.27 -2.76 -8.74
CA VAL A 178 7.99 -2.42 -9.37
C VAL A 178 7.71 -3.41 -10.48
N THR A 179 6.52 -4.01 -10.49
CA THR A 179 6.08 -4.90 -11.56
C THR A 179 5.47 -4.11 -12.71
N ASP A 180 5.75 -4.55 -13.93
CA ASP A 180 5.20 -3.98 -15.16
C ASP A 180 4.60 -5.09 -16.01
N PRO A 181 3.36 -5.50 -15.73
CA PRO A 181 2.70 -6.59 -16.45
C PRO A 181 2.56 -6.34 -17.95
N ALA A 182 2.57 -5.09 -18.42
CA ALA A 182 2.52 -4.77 -19.85
C ALA A 182 3.90 -4.66 -20.52
N GLY A 183 4.96 -4.41 -19.72
CA GLY A 183 6.35 -4.28 -20.18
C GLY A 183 7.24 -5.50 -19.89
N ASP A 184 6.64 -6.60 -19.41
CA ASP A 184 7.27 -7.90 -19.09
C ASP A 184 8.50 -7.78 -18.18
N ALA A 185 8.47 -6.83 -17.27
CA ALA A 185 9.65 -6.44 -16.50
C ALA A 185 9.35 -6.20 -15.02
N ILE A 186 10.42 -6.29 -14.23
CA ILE A 186 10.50 -5.78 -12.87
C ILE A 186 11.60 -4.75 -12.83
N TYR A 187 11.27 -3.54 -12.36
CA TYR A 187 12.23 -2.47 -12.18
C TYR A 187 12.73 -2.41 -10.74
N LYS A 188 13.93 -1.85 -10.57
CA LYS A 188 14.46 -1.41 -9.29
C LYS A 188 14.63 0.10 -9.32
N ILE A 189 14.16 0.79 -8.29
CA ILE A 189 14.31 2.23 -8.07
C ILE A 189 15.06 2.44 -6.77
N THR A 190 16.21 3.10 -6.82
CA THR A 190 16.98 3.46 -5.62
C THR A 190 16.30 4.58 -4.81
N PRO A 191 16.66 4.79 -3.52
CA PRO A 191 16.16 5.93 -2.75
C PRO A 191 16.36 7.31 -3.42
N LEU A 192 17.39 7.43 -4.27
CA LEU A 192 17.68 8.64 -5.05
C LEU A 192 16.80 8.77 -6.31
N GLY A 193 15.92 7.80 -6.59
CA GLY A 193 15.03 7.77 -7.74
C GLY A 193 15.68 7.27 -9.04
N ARG A 194 16.88 6.67 -8.97
CA ARG A 194 17.50 6.05 -10.15
C ARG A 194 16.83 4.71 -10.43
N ALA A 195 16.25 4.56 -11.61
CA ALA A 195 15.59 3.35 -12.06
C ALA A 195 16.49 2.50 -12.97
N SER A 196 16.33 1.18 -12.89
CA SER A 196 16.96 0.17 -13.75
C SER A 196 16.05 -1.03 -13.92
N VAL A 197 16.19 -1.76 -15.02
CA VAL A 197 15.57 -3.08 -15.19
C VAL A 197 16.27 -4.07 -14.25
N LEU A 198 15.54 -4.71 -13.35
CA LEU A 198 16.05 -5.79 -12.52
C LEU A 198 15.92 -7.14 -13.23
N VAL A 199 14.73 -7.40 -13.79
CA VAL A 199 14.42 -8.61 -14.58
C VAL A 199 13.58 -8.19 -15.78
N ARG A 200 13.88 -8.80 -16.94
CA ARG A 200 12.99 -8.90 -18.08
C ARG A 200 13.12 -10.33 -18.62
N ASP A 201 12.03 -11.08 -18.59
CA ASP A 201 12.05 -12.53 -18.81
C ASP A 201 10.69 -13.00 -19.34
N ASP A 202 10.68 -13.85 -20.38
CA ASP A 202 9.46 -14.33 -21.04
C ASP A 202 8.49 -15.05 -20.10
N ARG A 203 8.99 -15.59 -18.97
CA ARG A 203 8.13 -16.22 -17.95
C ARG A 203 7.19 -15.22 -17.28
N LEU A 204 7.48 -13.91 -17.33
CA LEU A 204 6.63 -12.84 -16.81
C LEU A 204 5.58 -12.36 -17.83
N ARG A 205 5.76 -12.67 -19.12
CA ARG A 205 4.92 -12.17 -20.21
C ARG A 205 3.58 -12.88 -20.30
N SER A 206 2.52 -12.11 -20.55
CA SER A 206 1.15 -12.60 -20.74
C SER A 206 0.45 -11.86 -21.88
N ASP A 207 -0.52 -12.53 -22.52
CA ASP A 207 -1.46 -11.89 -23.45
C ASP A 207 -2.59 -11.15 -22.72
N THR A 208 -2.76 -11.37 -21.41
CA THR A 208 -3.71 -10.65 -20.56
C THR A 208 -2.98 -9.81 -19.51
N ILE A 209 -2.73 -10.35 -18.32
CA ILE A 209 -2.03 -9.69 -17.22
C ILE A 209 -0.89 -10.60 -16.77
N GLY A 210 0.34 -10.07 -16.85
CA GLY A 210 1.58 -10.75 -16.52
C GLY A 210 1.93 -10.70 -15.03
N ALA A 211 3.20 -10.42 -14.74
CA ALA A 211 3.69 -10.21 -13.37
C ALA A 211 2.94 -9.07 -12.68
N ASN A 212 2.29 -9.35 -11.56
CA ASN A 212 1.35 -8.45 -10.91
C ASN A 212 1.78 -8.12 -9.48
N GLY A 213 1.17 -8.71 -8.44
CA GLY A 213 1.54 -8.42 -7.05
C GLY A 213 2.98 -8.80 -6.73
N ILE A 214 3.60 -8.05 -5.82
CA ILE A 214 5.00 -8.24 -5.44
C ILE A 214 5.25 -7.93 -3.96
N ILE A 215 6.03 -8.78 -3.28
CA ILE A 215 6.52 -8.52 -1.92
C ILE A 215 8.04 -8.58 -1.86
N TRP A 216 8.59 -7.93 -0.83
CA TRP A 216 9.99 -8.07 -0.42
C TRP A 216 10.06 -8.92 0.84
N ASP A 217 10.94 -9.91 0.82
CA ASP A 217 11.30 -10.69 1.99
C ASP A 217 12.65 -10.22 2.56
N SER A 218 12.71 -10.10 3.88
CA SER A 218 13.92 -9.73 4.64
C SER A 218 15.14 -10.62 4.37
N ALA A 219 14.95 -11.85 3.91
CA ALA A 219 16.02 -12.76 3.49
C ALA A 219 16.59 -12.46 2.09
N GLY A 220 16.20 -11.34 1.47
CA GLY A 220 16.92 -10.75 0.33
C GLY A 220 16.37 -11.10 -1.05
N TYR A 221 15.09 -11.43 -1.14
CA TYR A 221 14.43 -11.76 -2.40
C TYR A 221 13.03 -11.16 -2.47
N LEU A 222 12.58 -10.98 -3.70
CA LEU A 222 11.21 -10.65 -4.04
C LEU A 222 10.44 -11.95 -4.28
N VAL A 223 9.14 -11.90 -4.04
CA VAL A 223 8.18 -12.87 -4.57
C VAL A 223 7.14 -12.11 -5.36
N THR A 224 6.91 -12.51 -6.61
CA THR A 224 5.85 -11.94 -7.45
C THR A 224 4.92 -13.06 -7.93
N VAL A 225 3.66 -12.71 -8.16
CA VAL A 225 2.69 -13.60 -8.80
C VAL A 225 2.48 -13.18 -10.25
N ARG A 226 2.40 -14.16 -11.15
CA ARG A 226 1.92 -13.94 -12.51
C ARG A 226 0.42 -14.17 -12.53
N TYR A 227 -0.35 -13.16 -12.92
CA TYR A 227 -1.79 -13.12 -12.72
C TYR A 227 -2.56 -14.22 -13.50
N ASP A 228 -2.32 -14.33 -14.80
CA ASP A 228 -3.07 -15.24 -15.70
C ASP A 228 -2.94 -16.74 -15.36
N THR A 229 -1.77 -17.14 -14.88
CA THR A 229 -1.37 -18.54 -14.69
C THR A 229 -1.23 -18.88 -13.21
N GLY A 230 -1.11 -17.89 -12.33
CA GLY A 230 -0.97 -18.07 -10.90
C GLY A 230 0.37 -18.64 -10.44
N GLN A 231 1.41 -18.56 -11.28
CA GLN A 231 2.76 -18.96 -10.89
C GLN A 231 3.35 -17.92 -9.94
N LEU A 232 4.04 -18.38 -8.90
CA LEU A 232 4.86 -17.52 -8.05
C LEU A 232 6.31 -17.60 -8.53
N PHE A 233 6.99 -16.46 -8.59
CA PHE A 233 8.42 -16.38 -8.89
C PHE A 233 9.17 -15.74 -7.75
N ARG A 234 10.25 -16.40 -7.33
CA ARG A 234 11.26 -15.86 -6.41
C ARG A 234 12.36 -15.19 -7.22
N ILE A 235 12.74 -13.97 -6.84
CA ILE A 235 13.71 -13.17 -7.56
C ILE A 235 14.74 -12.59 -6.59
N SER A 236 16.03 -12.86 -6.81
CA SER A 236 17.08 -12.25 -5.97
C SER A 236 17.19 -10.74 -6.22
N SER A 237 17.80 -10.02 -5.27
CA SER A 237 18.12 -8.59 -5.44
C SER A 237 19.03 -8.26 -6.64
N GLY A 238 19.69 -9.27 -7.22
CA GLY A 238 20.47 -9.19 -8.46
C GLY A 238 19.74 -9.71 -9.70
N GLY A 239 18.44 -10.02 -9.62
CA GLY A 239 17.61 -10.39 -10.77
C GLY A 239 17.60 -11.88 -11.13
N ARG A 240 18.16 -12.77 -10.31
CA ARG A 240 18.06 -14.22 -10.57
C ARG A 240 16.67 -14.72 -10.23
N MET A 241 15.95 -15.25 -11.22
CA MET A 241 14.56 -15.68 -11.09
C MET A 241 14.38 -17.20 -11.18
N SER A 242 13.60 -17.76 -10.25
CA SER A 242 13.15 -19.15 -10.22
C SER A 242 11.68 -19.24 -9.81
N GLU A 243 10.95 -20.23 -10.32
CA GLU A 243 9.59 -20.49 -9.86
C GLU A 243 9.59 -20.99 -8.41
N VAL A 244 8.58 -20.58 -7.63
CA VAL A 244 8.32 -21.09 -6.29
C VAL A 244 7.45 -22.33 -6.44
N ALA A 245 7.89 -23.46 -5.89
CA ALA A 245 7.08 -24.67 -5.89
C ALA A 245 5.87 -24.51 -4.94
N VAL A 246 4.67 -24.45 -5.50
CA VAL A 246 3.40 -24.42 -4.77
C VAL A 246 2.51 -25.55 -5.28
N GLY A 247 1.86 -26.26 -4.38
CA GLY A 247 1.00 -27.41 -4.74
C GLY A 247 -0.24 -27.04 -5.57
N LYS A 248 -0.61 -25.76 -5.63
CA LYS A 248 -1.73 -25.24 -6.41
C LYS A 248 -1.37 -23.87 -6.98
N ARG A 249 -1.69 -23.65 -8.26
CA ARG A 249 -1.54 -22.34 -8.90
C ARG A 249 -2.59 -21.34 -8.38
N LEU A 250 -2.18 -20.09 -8.25
CA LEU A 250 -3.01 -18.99 -7.74
C LEU A 250 -3.57 -18.18 -8.93
N VAL A 251 -4.30 -18.83 -9.84
CA VAL A 251 -4.82 -18.18 -11.06
C VAL A 251 -5.69 -16.98 -10.67
N GLY A 252 -5.47 -15.84 -11.34
CA GLY A 252 -6.04 -14.56 -10.96
C GLY A 252 -5.35 -13.89 -9.77
N GLY A 253 -4.13 -14.34 -9.43
CA GLY A 253 -3.32 -13.81 -8.35
C GLY A 253 -2.92 -12.36 -8.63
N ASP A 254 -3.44 -11.48 -7.80
CA ASP A 254 -3.33 -10.03 -7.94
C ASP A 254 -2.33 -9.55 -6.89
N GLY A 255 -2.77 -8.85 -5.84
CA GLY A 255 -1.92 -8.36 -4.76
C GLY A 255 -1.34 -9.46 -3.86
N LEU A 256 -0.11 -9.22 -3.42
CA LEU A 256 0.59 -10.03 -2.43
C LEU A 256 0.93 -9.18 -1.19
N ALA A 257 0.81 -9.77 0.00
CA ALA A 257 1.22 -9.14 1.24
C ALA A 257 2.03 -10.12 2.11
N LEU A 258 3.14 -9.65 2.70
CA LEU A 258 3.95 -10.44 3.63
C LEU A 258 3.76 -9.92 5.05
N THR A 259 3.31 -10.78 5.95
CA THR A 259 3.13 -10.44 7.36
C THR A 259 4.47 -10.48 8.12
N PRO A 260 4.59 -9.80 9.28
CA PRO A 260 5.78 -9.86 10.11
C PRO A 260 6.18 -11.29 10.53
N ASP A 261 5.20 -12.18 10.70
CA ASP A 261 5.40 -13.60 11.01
C ASP A 261 5.61 -14.50 9.77
N GLN A 262 6.03 -13.92 8.64
CA GLN A 262 6.45 -14.63 7.43
C GLN A 262 5.33 -15.45 6.75
N ARG A 263 4.07 -15.00 6.88
CA ARG A 263 2.96 -15.54 6.10
C ARG A 263 2.76 -14.68 4.86
N LEU A 264 2.79 -15.32 3.70
CA LEU A 264 2.42 -14.71 2.43
C LEU A 264 0.91 -14.80 2.28
N VAL A 265 0.25 -13.66 2.15
CA VAL A 265 -1.16 -13.57 1.79
C VAL A 265 -1.22 -13.24 0.31
N ALA A 266 -1.89 -14.09 -0.47
CA ALA A 266 -2.16 -13.87 -1.87
C ALA A 266 -3.66 -13.61 -2.05
N ILE A 267 -3.99 -12.52 -2.73
CA ILE A 267 -5.36 -12.20 -3.11
C ILE A 267 -5.55 -12.65 -4.56
N THR A 268 -6.63 -13.40 -4.81
CA THR A 268 -7.01 -13.80 -6.16
C THR A 268 -8.38 -13.26 -6.51
N ASN A 269 -8.59 -12.97 -7.79
CA ASN A 269 -9.87 -12.54 -8.34
C ASN A 269 -10.08 -13.08 -9.77
N LYS A 270 -11.19 -12.68 -10.41
CA LYS A 270 -11.54 -13.07 -11.80
C LYS A 270 -11.65 -11.90 -12.78
N LEU A 271 -10.90 -10.82 -12.55
CA LEU A 271 -10.98 -9.58 -13.34
C LEU A 271 -10.40 -9.71 -14.76
N GLY A 272 -9.36 -10.50 -14.97
CA GLY A 272 -8.68 -10.67 -16.27
C GLY A 272 -8.26 -12.11 -16.60
N ALA A 273 -8.66 -13.08 -15.77
CA ALA A 273 -8.33 -14.50 -15.89
C ALA A 273 -9.42 -15.35 -15.20
N PRO A 274 -9.56 -16.65 -15.51
CA PRO A 274 -10.54 -17.53 -14.88
C PRO A 274 -10.11 -17.97 -13.46
N GLY A 275 -9.76 -17.00 -12.62
CA GLY A 275 -9.41 -17.18 -11.21
C GLY A 275 -10.63 -17.30 -10.31
N VAL A 276 -10.40 -17.19 -9.00
CA VAL A 276 -11.44 -17.20 -7.97
C VAL A 276 -11.23 -16.07 -6.99
N GLU A 277 -12.30 -15.55 -6.42
CA GLU A 277 -12.28 -14.51 -5.40
C GLU A 277 -11.86 -15.14 -4.06
N ALA A 278 -10.60 -14.97 -3.64
CA ALA A 278 -10.10 -15.62 -2.44
C ALA A 278 -8.92 -14.89 -1.80
N ALA A 279 -8.73 -15.15 -0.51
CA ALA A 279 -7.50 -14.88 0.22
C ALA A 279 -6.83 -16.22 0.59
N THR A 280 -5.63 -16.45 0.07
CA THR A 280 -4.83 -17.65 0.35
C THR A 280 -3.64 -17.29 1.20
N VAL A 281 -3.48 -17.98 2.33
CA VAL A 281 -2.30 -17.84 3.19
C VAL A 281 -1.32 -18.96 2.88
N LEU A 282 -0.08 -18.59 2.55
CA LEU A 282 1.04 -19.50 2.33
C LEU A 282 2.14 -19.26 3.35
N THR A 283 2.94 -20.30 3.60
CA THR A 283 4.16 -20.20 4.39
C THR A 283 5.31 -20.85 3.64
N SER A 284 6.50 -20.29 3.77
CA SER A 284 7.74 -20.91 3.30
C SER A 284 8.68 -21.16 4.49
N ARG A 285 9.52 -22.18 4.35
CA ARG A 285 10.61 -22.50 5.30
C ARG A 285 11.98 -22.56 4.62
N ASP A 286 12.02 -22.28 3.33
CA ASP A 286 13.20 -22.48 2.47
C ASP A 286 13.51 -21.26 1.59
N ASN A 287 13.13 -20.08 2.10
CA ASN A 287 13.27 -18.80 1.45
C ASN A 287 12.46 -18.68 0.14
N PHE A 288 11.22 -19.17 0.13
CA PHE A 288 10.34 -19.25 -1.04
C PHE A 288 10.96 -19.99 -2.23
N ARG A 289 11.74 -21.05 -1.98
CA ARG A 289 11.96 -22.06 -3.02
C ARG A 289 10.71 -22.92 -3.18
N SER A 290 10.01 -23.15 -2.07
CA SER A 290 8.68 -23.71 -2.03
C SER A 290 7.79 -22.93 -1.04
N ALA A 291 6.48 -23.05 -1.21
CA ALA A 291 5.51 -22.53 -0.26
C ALA A 291 4.34 -23.51 -0.10
N GLN A 292 3.89 -23.67 1.14
CA GLN A 292 2.74 -24.50 1.50
C GLN A 292 1.53 -23.61 1.76
N VAL A 293 0.42 -23.92 1.11
CA VAL A 293 -0.89 -23.32 1.42
C VAL A 293 -1.31 -23.77 2.81
N ARG A 294 -1.66 -22.82 3.68
CA ARG A 294 -2.14 -23.03 5.05
C ARG A 294 -3.64 -22.89 5.15
N SER A 295 -4.19 -21.88 4.49
CA SER A 295 -5.62 -21.67 4.39
C SER A 295 -5.96 -21.01 3.06
N THR A 296 -7.21 -21.18 2.65
CA THR A 296 -7.79 -20.44 1.53
C THR A 296 -9.23 -20.15 1.91
N GLU A 297 -9.58 -18.88 1.86
CA GLU A 297 -10.91 -18.40 2.22
C GLU A 297 -11.53 -17.76 1.00
N ALA A 298 -12.75 -18.18 0.66
CA ALA A 298 -13.53 -17.53 -0.37
C ALA A 298 -13.81 -16.08 0.07
N TRP A 299 -13.54 -15.14 -0.82
CA TRP A 299 -13.72 -13.73 -0.50
C TRP A 299 -15.17 -13.29 -0.78
N PRO A 300 -15.89 -12.71 0.20
CA PRO A 300 -17.33 -12.45 0.05
C PRO A 300 -17.64 -11.18 -0.76
N VAL A 301 -16.66 -10.30 -0.98
CA VAL A 301 -16.86 -9.03 -1.68
C VAL A 301 -16.24 -9.10 -3.08
N PRO A 302 -16.99 -8.84 -4.16
CA PRO A 302 -16.46 -8.92 -5.52
C PRO A 302 -15.25 -8.01 -5.80
N GLY A 303 -14.33 -8.51 -6.62
CA GLY A 303 -13.14 -7.84 -7.11
C GLY A 303 -12.14 -7.44 -6.02
N PRO A 304 -11.69 -8.33 -5.10
CA PRO A 304 -10.61 -8.02 -4.20
C PRO A 304 -9.30 -7.92 -4.98
N THR A 305 -8.51 -6.90 -4.68
CA THR A 305 -7.29 -6.59 -5.47
C THR A 305 -6.03 -6.88 -4.67
N THR A 306 -5.91 -6.32 -3.47
CA THR A 306 -4.70 -6.45 -2.65
C THR A 306 -5.02 -6.27 -1.17
N ALA A 307 -4.01 -6.46 -0.32
CA ALA A 307 -4.14 -6.43 1.13
C ALA A 307 -3.12 -5.51 1.81
N ALA A 308 -3.57 -4.79 2.83
CA ALA A 308 -2.74 -4.03 3.74
C ALA A 308 -2.55 -4.79 5.07
N VAL A 309 -1.29 -4.96 5.48
CA VAL A 309 -0.95 -5.51 6.79
C VAL A 309 -0.95 -4.39 7.83
N THR A 310 -1.71 -4.57 8.91
CA THR A 310 -1.88 -3.56 9.96
C THR A 310 -1.64 -4.16 11.35
N PRO A 311 -1.45 -3.32 12.39
CA PRO A 311 -1.48 -3.79 13.78
C PRO A 311 -2.82 -4.43 14.22
N HIS A 312 -3.86 -4.30 13.41
CA HIS A 312 -5.22 -4.75 13.70
C HIS A 312 -5.66 -5.93 12.83
N GLY A 313 -4.73 -6.53 12.07
CA GLY A 313 -4.98 -7.62 11.14
C GLY A 313 -4.66 -7.25 9.70
N ILE A 314 -4.93 -8.18 8.78
CA ILE A 314 -4.74 -8.00 7.34
C ILE A 314 -6.07 -7.55 6.76
N TYR A 315 -6.09 -6.44 6.03
CA TYR A 315 -7.30 -5.89 5.42
C TYR A 315 -7.19 -5.95 3.90
N VAL A 316 -8.18 -6.54 3.25
CA VAL A 316 -8.24 -6.69 1.79
C VAL A 316 -9.18 -5.62 1.23
N LEU A 317 -8.77 -5.01 0.13
CA LEU A 317 -9.53 -3.99 -0.59
C LEU A 317 -10.33 -4.63 -1.72
N SER A 318 -11.62 -4.29 -1.80
CA SER A 318 -12.48 -4.52 -2.95
C SER A 318 -13.03 -3.18 -3.45
N GLY A 319 -12.51 -2.69 -4.57
CA GLY A 319 -12.86 -1.36 -5.12
C GLY A 319 -13.92 -1.35 -6.20
N ARG A 320 -14.64 -2.46 -6.40
CA ARG A 320 -15.65 -2.64 -7.45
C ARG A 320 -15.12 -2.51 -8.89
N ILE A 321 -13.89 -2.96 -9.12
CA ILE A 321 -13.28 -3.01 -10.47
C ILE A 321 -14.05 -3.99 -11.39
N ASP A 322 -14.69 -5.00 -10.82
CA ASP A 322 -15.62 -5.89 -11.54
C ASP A 322 -16.72 -5.08 -12.25
N VAL A 323 -17.25 -4.03 -11.61
CA VAL A 323 -18.26 -3.14 -12.20
C VAL A 323 -17.66 -2.31 -13.32
N LEU A 324 -16.44 -1.79 -13.16
CA LEU A 324 -15.73 -1.05 -14.22
C LEU A 324 -15.53 -1.91 -15.47
N ILE A 325 -15.02 -3.13 -15.30
CA ILE A 325 -14.76 -4.06 -16.42
C ILE A 325 -16.07 -4.51 -17.08
N GLY A 326 -17.15 -4.63 -16.31
CA GLY A 326 -18.49 -4.88 -16.82
C GLY A 326 -19.15 -3.69 -17.54
N GLY A 327 -18.46 -2.55 -17.68
CA GLY A 327 -18.97 -1.33 -18.31
C GLY A 327 -19.90 -0.49 -17.44
N GLY A 328 -20.04 -0.83 -16.15
CA GLY A 328 -20.87 -0.11 -15.19
C GLY A 328 -20.12 1.00 -14.44
N ARG A 329 -20.86 1.69 -13.57
CA ARG A 329 -20.31 2.74 -12.69
C ARG A 329 -20.56 2.40 -11.22
N SER A 330 -19.52 2.48 -10.40
CA SER A 330 -19.63 2.41 -8.93
C SER A 330 -18.70 3.42 -8.27
N ASP A 331 -19.12 3.93 -7.11
CA ASP A 331 -18.32 4.75 -6.20
C ASP A 331 -18.04 4.03 -4.87
N GLU A 332 -18.49 2.79 -4.73
CA GLU A 332 -18.38 1.99 -3.52
C GLU A 332 -17.00 1.31 -3.43
N PHE A 333 -16.55 1.11 -2.21
CA PHE A 333 -15.45 0.21 -1.88
C PHE A 333 -15.69 -0.44 -0.52
N THR A 334 -15.08 -1.60 -0.31
CA THR A 334 -15.05 -2.29 0.97
C THR A 334 -13.61 -2.63 1.33
N ILE A 335 -13.23 -2.34 2.58
CA ILE A 335 -11.97 -2.78 3.19
C ILE A 335 -12.34 -3.75 4.31
N ARG A 336 -12.05 -5.03 4.13
CA ARG A 336 -12.48 -6.09 5.06
C ARG A 336 -11.30 -6.88 5.59
N ARG A 337 -11.31 -7.14 6.90
CA ARG A 337 -10.27 -7.89 7.62
C ARG A 337 -10.38 -9.37 7.29
N LEU A 338 -9.23 -9.99 7.02
CA LEU A 338 -9.08 -11.44 6.97
C LEU A 338 -9.40 -12.03 8.37
N PRO A 339 -10.31 -13.01 8.48
CA PRO A 339 -10.71 -13.67 9.71
C PRO A 339 -9.59 -14.12 10.66
#